data_AF-A0A9D7SZK6-F1
#
_entry.id   AF-A0A9D7SZK6-F1
#
_cell.length_a   1.000
_cell.length_b   1.000
_cell.length_c   1.000
_cell.angle_alpha   90.00
_cell.angle_beta   90.00
_cell.angle_gamma   90.00
#
_symmetry.space_group_name_H-M   'P 1'
#
loop_
_entity.id
_entity.type
_entity.pdbx_description
1 polymer ?
#
loop_
_entity_poly.entity_id
_entity_poly.type
_entity_poly.pdbx_seq_one_letter_code
_entity_poly.pdbx_strand_id
1 'polypeptide(L)' 'MKKVGDIWADFQIANFKQTSPPLFVLISPDETVLTAPRGYNPDVEGYEAFLNCGLNAFKDLNPAVIGSSK' A
#
# COMPACT_ATOMS: atom_id res chain seq x y z
N MET A 1 5.22 27.17 11.19
CA MET A 1 5.57 26.82 9.80
C MET A 1 5.65 25.30 9.73
N LYS A 2 4.82 24.64 8.91
CA LYS A 2 4.90 23.17 8.73
C LYS A 2 6.08 22.83 7.83
N LYS A 3 6.86 21.82 8.21
CA LYS A 3 7.91 21.25 7.36
C LYS A 3 7.29 20.22 6.43
N VAL A 4 8.00 19.87 5.35
CA VAL A 4 7.53 18.84 4.40
C VAL A 4 7.24 17.51 5.11
N GLY A 5 8.04 17.14 6.10
CA GLY A 5 7.79 15.95 6.93
C GLY A 5 6.47 16.00 7.71
N ASP A 6 6.06 17.18 8.20
CA ASP A 6 4.80 17.34 8.94
C ASP A 6 3.60 17.15 8.00
N ILE A 7 3.72 17.58 6.74
CA ILE A 7 2.68 17.38 5.70
C ILE A 7 2.50 15.89 5.42
N TRP A 8 3.61 15.14 5.28
CA TRP A 8 3.55 13.70 5.08
C TRP A 8 3.01 12.95 6.29
N ALA A 9 3.39 13.35 7.51
CA ALA A 9 2.86 12.76 8.73
C ALA A 9 1.34 12.99 8.84
N ASP A 10 0.86 14.20 8.56
CA ASP A 10 -0.58 14.50 8.54
C ASP A 10 -1.33 13.66 7.50
N PHE A 11 -0.77 13.49 6.31
CA PHE A 11 -1.35 12.64 5.27
C PHE A 11 -1.45 11.17 5.73
N GLN A 12 -0.41 10.64 6.36
CA GLN A 12 -0.41 9.27 6.87
C GLN A 12 -1.42 9.09 8.02
N ILE A 13 -1.56 10.08 8.92
CA ILE A 13 -2.57 10.05 10.00
C ILE A 13 -3.98 10.05 9.40
N ALA A 14 -4.26 10.98 8.48
CA ALA A 14 -5.58 11.19 7.93
C ALA A 14 -6.11 9.96 7.16
N ASN A 15 -5.23 9.26 6.43
CA ASN A 15 -5.62 8.15 5.55
C ASN A 15 -5.39 6.77 6.19
N PHE A 16 -4.34 6.61 6.99
CA PHE A 16 -3.87 5.30 7.45
C PHE A 16 -3.83 5.16 8.97
N LYS A 17 -4.08 6.23 9.74
CA LYS A 17 -3.99 6.27 11.21
C LYS A 17 -2.62 5.79 11.73
N GLN A 18 -1.57 5.98 10.93
CA GLN A 18 -0.19 5.62 11.26
C GLN A 18 0.72 6.82 11.01
N THR A 19 1.82 6.93 11.78
CA THR A 19 2.73 8.10 11.77
C THR A 19 4.19 7.74 11.60
N SER A 20 4.51 6.45 11.50
CA SER A 20 5.88 5.95 11.59
C SER A 20 6.45 5.67 10.20
N PRO A 21 7.38 6.49 9.69
CA PRO A 21 8.13 6.15 8.48
C PRO A 21 9.21 5.09 8.76
N PRO A 22 9.58 4.25 7.77
CA PRO A 22 8.94 4.13 6.46
C PRO A 22 7.60 3.39 6.54
N LEU A 23 6.62 3.85 5.75
CA LEU A 23 5.29 3.27 5.62
C LEU A 23 5.05 2.84 4.18
N PHE A 24 4.74 1.56 3.97
CA PHE A 24 4.48 0.96 2.66
C PHE A 24 2.97 0.77 2.48
N VAL A 25 2.44 1.27 1.36
CA VAL A 25 1.03 1.14 0.99
C VAL A 25 0.96 0.82 -0.50
N LEU A 26 0.16 -0.18 -0.86
CA LEU A 26 -0.13 -0.50 -2.27
C LEU A 26 -1.47 0.13 -2.64
N ILE A 27 -1.47 0.87 -3.74
CA ILE A 27 -2.64 1.56 -4.29
C ILE A 27 -2.81 1.21 -5.77
N SER A 28 -4.04 1.16 -6.25
CA SER A 28 -4.34 1.07 -7.66
C SER A 28 -4.36 2.46 -8.33
N PRO A 29 -4.35 2.55 -9.68
CA PRO A 29 -4.36 3.83 -10.40
C PRO A 29 -5.60 4.70 -10.17
N ASP A 30 -6.68 4.12 -9.66
CA ASP A 30 -7.93 4.79 -9.24
C ASP A 30 -7.92 5.17 -7.75
N GLU A 31 -6.74 5.21 -7.11
CA GLU A 31 -6.52 5.64 -5.73
C GLU A 31 -7.15 4.73 -4.65
N THR A 32 -7.52 3.50 -5.02
CA THR A 32 -8.01 2.50 -4.06
C THR A 32 -6.86 1.82 -3.33
N VAL A 33 -6.96 1.72 -2.00
CA VAL A 33 -5.98 1.00 -1.17
C VAL A 33 -6.16 -0.51 -1.36
N LEU A 34 -5.09 -1.19 -1.77
CA LEU A 34 -5.10 -2.63 -2.10
C LEU A 34 -4.75 -3.53 -0.91
N THR A 35 -3.99 -3.01 0.05
CA THR A 35 -3.52 -3.75 1.21
C THR A 35 -3.49 -2.88 2.46
N ALA A 36 -3.56 -3.50 3.63
CA ALA A 36 -3.28 -2.79 4.88
C ALA A 36 -1.87 -2.17 4.84
N PRO A 37 -1.69 -0.93 5.35
CA PRO A 37 -0.38 -0.28 5.45
C PRO A 37 0.60 -1.12 6.28
N ARG A 38 1.83 -1.27 5.79
CA ARG A 38 2.91 -2.03 6.45
C ARG A 38 4.04 -1.09 6.85
N GLY A 39 4.44 -1.11 8.12
CA GLY A 39 5.66 -0.44 8.58
C GLY A 39 6.94 -1.18 8.19
N TYR A 40 8.10 -0.67 8.59
CA TYR A 40 9.35 -1.41 8.45
C TYR A 40 9.32 -2.73 9.24
N ASN A 41 9.59 -3.83 8.55
CA ASN A 41 9.86 -5.14 9.13
C ASN A 41 10.82 -5.89 8.19
N PRO A 42 11.98 -6.36 8.67
CA PRO A 42 12.99 -7.05 7.86
C PRO A 42 12.62 -8.46 7.40
N ASP A 43 11.48 -9.00 7.83
CA ASP A 43 10.92 -10.27 7.38
C ASP A 43 10.63 -10.25 5.86
N VAL A 44 11.36 -11.10 5.12
CA VAL A 44 11.31 -11.18 3.65
C VAL A 44 10.04 -11.88 3.20
N GLU A 45 9.71 -13.01 3.81
CA GLU A 45 8.49 -13.77 3.53
C GLU A 45 7.25 -12.92 3.80
N GLY A 46 7.25 -12.15 4.89
CA GLY A 46 6.18 -11.21 5.21
C GLY A 46 6.06 -10.05 4.22
N TYR A 47 7.17 -9.64 3.58
CA TYR A 47 7.13 -8.61 2.53
C TYR A 47 6.64 -9.18 1.20
N GLU A 48 7.07 -10.38 0.84
CA GLU A 48 6.57 -11.11 -0.34
C GLU A 48 5.05 -11.35 -0.24
N ALA A 49 4.57 -11.80 0.93
CA ALA A 49 3.14 -12.00 1.17
C ALA A 49 2.34 -10.71 1.02
N PHE A 50 2.88 -9.58 1.49
CA PHE A 50 2.29 -8.25 1.33
C PHE A 50 2.15 -7.86 -0.15
N LEU A 51 3.21 -8.06 -0.96
CA LEU A 51 3.19 -7.77 -2.39
C LEU A 51 2.20 -8.66 -3.14
N ASN A 52 2.18 -9.97 -2.84
CA ASN A 52 1.26 -10.92 -3.44
C ASN A 52 -0.20 -10.60 -3.09
N CYS A 53 -0.47 -10.18 -1.85
CA CYS A 53 -1.80 -9.74 -1.43
C CYS A 53 -2.29 -8.55 -2.27
N GLY A 54 -1.46 -7.52 -2.45
CA GLY A 54 -1.83 -6.36 -3.26
C GLY A 54 -1.98 -6.66 -4.74
N LEU A 55 -1.13 -7.54 -5.28
CA LEU A 55 -1.25 -7.98 -6.67
C LEU A 55 -2.56 -8.75 -6.91
N ASN A 56 -2.96 -9.62 -5.98
CA ASN A 56 -4.22 -10.35 -6.07
C ASN A 56 -5.41 -9.39 -5.94
N ALA A 57 -5.40 -8.48 -4.97
CA ALA A 57 -6.43 -7.45 -4.83
C ALA A 57 -6.57 -6.60 -6.10
N PHE A 58 -5.45 -6.25 -6.75
CA PHE A 58 -5.47 -5.52 -8.02
C PHE A 58 -6.11 -6.32 -9.16
N LYS A 59 -5.81 -7.62 -9.26
CA LYS A 59 -6.41 -8.51 -10.26
C LYS A 59 -7.91 -8.67 -10.05
N ASP A 60 -8.35 -8.78 -8.79
CA ASP A 60 -9.76 -8.91 -8.45
C ASP A 60 -10.55 -7.63 -8.80
N LEU A 61 -9.93 -6.46 -8.63
CA LEU A 61 -10.51 -5.17 -9.02
C LEU A 61 -10.50 -4.94 -10.54
N ASN A 62 -9.53 -5.51 -11.26
CA ASN A 62 -9.39 -5.33 -12.70
C ASN A 62 -9.05 -6.64 -13.44
N PRO A 63 -10.05 -7.49 -13.70
CA PRO A 63 -9.84 -8.78 -14.35
C PRO A 63 -9.36 -8.68 -15.81
N ALA A 64 -9.33 -7.48 -16.40
CA ALA A 64 -8.97 -7.25 -17.80
C ALA A 64 -7.50 -6.85 -18.01
N VAL A 65 -6.78 -6.39 -16.99
CA VAL A 65 -5.44 -5.77 -17.16
C VAL A 65 -4.29 -6.77 -17.15
N ILE A 66 -4.48 -7.98 -16.65
CA ILE A 66 -3.47 -9.04 -16.71
C ILE A 66 -4.14 -10.25 -17.35
N GLY A 67 -3.74 -10.54 -18.59
CA GLY A 67 -4.39 -11.51 -19.48
C GLY A 67 -4.98 -12.70 -18.73
N SER A 68 -6.27 -12.91 -18.92
CA SER A 68 -6.98 -14.11 -18.51
C SER A 68 -6.21 -15.34 -18.99
N SER A 69 -5.42 -15.95 -18.12
CA SER A 69 -5.13 -17.37 -18.26
C SER A 69 -6.29 -18.10 -17.59
N LYS A 70 -7.08 -18.75 -18.43
CA LYS A 70 -7.66 -20.04 -18.05
C LYS A 70 -6.58 -20.97 -17.52
#